data_AF-A0A800F438-F1
#
_entry.id   AF-A0A800F438-F1
#
_cell.length_a   1.000
_cell.length_b   1.000
_cell.length_c   1.000
_cell.angle_alpha   90.00
_cell.angle_beta   90.00
_cell.angle_gamma   90.00
#
_symmetry.space_group_name_H-M   'P 1'
#
loop_
_entity.id
_entity.type
_entity.pdbx_description
1 polymer ?
#
loop_
_entity_poly.entity_id
_entity_poly.type
_entity_poly.pdbx_seq_one_letter_code
_entity_poly.pdbx_strand_id
1 'polypeptide(L)'
;GRRPHGIYLPRFVNLSDADQHPDFLRGYAYQGGGSREGWSRGYSMEGFGADFKHDLRTPGPWGFSLYGFGECLPRESNYMDLDPEVVDKWGIPVARFHCEWSDNERRALQEMSVQAAQMLEAVGARDIAPFVEDNPPGLTIHEMGTARMGRDADTSVLNGWNQAWDVPNLFMTDGACMTSSANQNPSITYMALTARAANHAVDLMDRGEL
;
A
#
# COMPACT_ATOMS: atom_id res chain seq x y z
N GLY A 1 4.16 11.30 -26.78
CA GLY A 1 5.24 10.29 -26.93
C GLY A 1 4.66 8.95 -27.38
N ARG A 2 5.44 7.88 -27.51
CA ARG A 2 4.93 6.50 -27.74
C ARG A 2 5.15 5.58 -26.54
N ARG A 3 5.61 6.14 -25.42
CA ARG A 3 6.00 5.41 -24.22
C ARG A 3 5.30 6.04 -23.02
N PRO A 4 4.04 5.65 -22.73
CA PRO A 4 3.48 5.89 -21.41
C PRO A 4 4.42 5.26 -20.37
N HIS A 5 4.77 6.02 -19.35
CA HIS A 5 5.62 5.55 -18.26
C HIS A 5 4.92 5.82 -16.93
N GLY A 6 5.18 4.92 -15.98
CA GLY A 6 4.79 5.10 -14.59
C GLY A 6 5.65 6.17 -13.92
N ILE A 7 5.08 6.81 -12.91
CA ILE A 7 5.77 7.78 -12.07
C ILE A 7 5.56 7.44 -10.60
N TYR A 8 6.47 7.95 -9.80
CA TYR A 8 6.37 7.93 -8.34
C TYR A 8 6.69 9.33 -7.83
N LEU A 9 5.80 9.91 -7.03
CA LEU A 9 6.03 11.17 -6.34
C LEU A 9 6.24 10.84 -4.85
N PRO A 10 7.45 11.04 -4.32
CA PRO A 10 7.74 10.79 -2.91
C PRO A 10 6.89 11.65 -1.98
N ARG A 11 6.76 11.20 -0.74
CA ARG A 11 6.11 11.97 0.33
C ARG A 11 6.70 13.37 0.45
N PHE A 12 5.82 14.36 0.48
CA PHE A 12 6.16 15.79 0.60
C PHE A 12 5.42 16.51 1.75
N VAL A 13 4.59 15.78 2.50
CA VAL A 13 3.84 16.28 3.66
C VAL A 13 4.34 15.60 4.94
N ASN A 14 4.38 16.35 6.04
CA ASN A 14 4.79 15.88 7.38
C ASN A 14 6.20 15.28 7.39
N LEU A 15 7.16 15.97 6.79
CA LEU A 15 8.57 15.56 6.72
C LEU A 15 9.38 15.97 7.95
N SER A 16 8.97 17.03 8.64
CA SER A 16 9.61 17.66 9.78
C SER A 16 8.58 18.24 10.74
N ASP A 17 8.99 18.70 11.91
CA ASP A 17 8.07 19.32 12.87
C ASP A 17 7.51 20.67 12.38
N ALA A 18 8.14 21.29 11.37
CA ALA A 18 7.76 22.60 10.85
C ALA A 18 6.67 22.55 9.76
N ASP A 19 6.44 21.39 9.15
CA ASP A 19 5.47 21.18 8.05
C ASP A 19 4.37 20.17 8.43
N GLN A 20 4.06 20.08 9.72
CA GLN A 20 2.99 19.22 10.20
C GLN A 20 1.62 19.76 9.74
N HIS A 21 0.88 18.90 9.08
CA HIS A 21 -0.50 19.12 8.68
C HIS A 21 -1.39 19.11 9.95
N PRO A 22 -2.27 20.11 10.13
CA PRO A 22 -3.02 20.26 11.37
C PRO A 22 -4.03 19.14 11.61
N ASP A 23 -4.51 18.51 10.54
CA ASP A 23 -5.65 17.59 10.58
C ASP A 23 -5.28 16.09 10.55
N PHE A 24 -4.04 15.74 10.20
CA PHE A 24 -3.62 14.33 10.16
C PHE A 24 -2.11 14.18 10.38
N LEU A 25 -1.74 13.04 10.92
CA LEU A 25 -0.37 12.58 11.11
C LEU A 25 0.13 11.83 9.87
N ARG A 26 1.45 11.75 9.73
CA ARG A 26 2.14 11.07 8.63
C ARG A 26 1.86 11.72 7.28
N GLY A 27 2.29 11.10 6.21
CA GLY A 27 2.04 11.64 4.88
C GLY A 27 1.89 10.54 3.88
N TYR A 28 1.62 10.95 2.66
CA TYR A 28 1.29 10.06 1.56
C TYR A 28 2.24 10.32 0.39
N ALA A 29 2.28 9.36 -0.53
CA ALA A 29 2.99 9.46 -1.79
C ALA A 29 2.00 9.24 -2.94
N TYR A 30 2.41 9.57 -4.16
CA TYR A 30 1.62 9.23 -5.34
C TYR A 30 2.35 8.24 -6.24
N GLN A 31 1.55 7.35 -6.82
CA GLN A 31 1.94 6.55 -7.96
C GLN A 31 1.02 6.91 -9.11
N GLY A 32 1.44 6.67 -10.34
CA GLY A 32 0.59 6.99 -11.47
C GLY A 32 1.31 6.88 -12.77
N GLY A 33 0.84 7.62 -13.76
CA GLY A 33 1.54 7.71 -15.02
C GLY A 33 0.63 8.16 -16.15
N GLY A 34 1.26 8.36 -17.30
CA GLY A 34 0.53 8.59 -18.54
C GLY A 34 0.00 7.28 -19.10
N SER A 35 -1.17 7.32 -19.70
CA SER A 35 -1.73 6.24 -20.50
C SER A 35 -2.27 6.81 -21.80
N ARG A 36 -2.49 5.95 -22.80
CA ARG A 36 -3.13 6.36 -24.04
C ARG A 36 -4.18 5.33 -24.41
N GLU A 37 -5.38 5.81 -24.69
CA GLU A 37 -6.49 4.92 -25.01
C GLU A 37 -6.20 4.12 -26.29
N GLY A 38 -6.44 2.81 -26.19
CA GLY A 38 -6.33 1.86 -27.30
C GLY A 38 -7.63 1.76 -28.10
N TRP A 39 -7.79 0.65 -28.81
CA TRP A 39 -9.03 0.33 -29.52
C TRP A 39 -10.21 0.07 -28.57
N SER A 40 -9.95 -0.29 -27.30
CA SER A 40 -10.97 -0.59 -26.29
C SER A 40 -11.87 0.60 -25.96
N ARG A 41 -11.46 1.83 -26.28
CA ARG A 41 -12.34 3.01 -26.20
C ARG A 41 -13.61 2.87 -27.04
N GLY A 42 -13.60 1.97 -28.03
CA GLY A 42 -14.77 1.64 -28.83
C GLY A 42 -15.96 1.13 -28.01
N TYR A 43 -15.75 0.62 -26.79
CA TYR A 43 -16.86 0.19 -25.91
C TYR A 43 -17.80 1.34 -25.52
N SER A 44 -17.29 2.58 -25.44
CA SER A 44 -18.05 3.78 -25.07
C SER A 44 -18.32 4.71 -26.25
N MET A 45 -17.79 4.41 -27.44
CA MET A 45 -18.06 5.18 -28.65
C MET A 45 -19.33 4.70 -29.35
N GLU A 46 -20.15 5.63 -29.83
CA GLU A 46 -21.25 5.30 -30.73
C GLU A 46 -20.74 4.94 -32.13
N GLY A 47 -21.46 4.06 -32.83
CA GLY A 47 -21.21 3.70 -34.23
C GLY A 47 -20.90 2.22 -34.46
N PHE A 48 -20.85 1.83 -35.74
CA PHE A 48 -20.48 0.49 -36.19
C PHE A 48 -20.01 0.56 -37.66
N GLY A 49 -19.45 -0.54 -38.18
CA GLY A 49 -19.06 -0.63 -39.59
C GLY A 49 -17.59 -0.29 -39.88
N ALA A 50 -17.28 0.01 -41.14
CA ALA A 50 -15.90 0.16 -41.62
C ALA A 50 -15.23 1.42 -41.03
N ASP A 51 -15.95 2.54 -40.97
CA ASP A 51 -15.43 3.81 -40.46
C ASP A 51 -15.13 3.73 -38.96
N PHE A 52 -16.05 3.16 -38.18
CA PHE A 52 -15.82 2.87 -36.76
C PHE A 52 -14.55 2.03 -36.53
N LYS A 53 -14.36 0.96 -37.33
CA LYS A 53 -13.15 0.14 -37.27
C LYS A 53 -11.89 0.89 -37.71
N HIS A 54 -12.02 1.86 -38.62
CA HIS A 54 -10.91 2.70 -39.06
C HIS A 54 -10.49 3.66 -37.95
N ASP A 55 -11.46 4.31 -37.30
CA ASP A 55 -11.20 5.26 -36.21
C ASP A 55 -10.45 4.60 -35.06
N LEU A 56 -10.85 3.38 -34.67
CA LEU A 56 -10.19 2.61 -33.61
C LEU A 56 -8.73 2.20 -33.92
N ARG A 57 -8.28 2.30 -35.18
CA ARG A 57 -6.86 2.07 -35.54
C ARG A 57 -5.97 3.26 -35.22
N THR A 58 -6.56 4.44 -35.04
CA THR A 58 -5.82 5.60 -34.55
C THR A 58 -5.74 5.55 -33.02
N PRO A 59 -4.59 5.90 -32.44
CA PRO A 59 -4.48 5.97 -30.98
C PRO A 59 -5.39 7.07 -30.41
N GLY A 60 -6.09 6.75 -29.32
CA GLY A 60 -7.01 7.66 -28.65
C GLY A 60 -6.32 8.80 -27.88
N PRO A 61 -7.09 9.53 -27.05
CA PRO A 61 -6.57 10.61 -26.22
C PRO A 61 -5.55 10.11 -25.19
N TRP A 62 -4.76 11.05 -24.68
CA TRP A 62 -3.86 10.81 -23.56
C TRP A 62 -4.61 10.99 -22.24
N GLY A 63 -4.37 10.07 -21.31
CA GLY A 63 -4.74 10.21 -19.91
C GLY A 63 -3.48 10.32 -19.05
N PHE A 64 -3.65 10.88 -17.86
CA PHE A 64 -2.64 10.88 -16.83
C PHE A 64 -3.34 10.79 -15.48
N SER A 65 -2.85 9.92 -14.61
CA SER A 65 -3.47 9.72 -13.29
C SER A 65 -2.42 9.75 -12.18
N LEU A 66 -2.89 10.13 -10.99
CA LEU A 66 -2.20 10.02 -9.72
C LEU A 66 -3.10 9.22 -8.76
N TYR A 67 -2.51 8.26 -8.07
CA TYR A 67 -3.10 7.42 -7.04
C TYR A 67 -2.35 7.67 -5.75
N GLY A 68 -3.05 8.20 -4.74
CA GLY A 68 -2.49 8.48 -3.43
C GLY A 68 -2.40 7.22 -2.57
N PHE A 69 -1.25 7.03 -1.92
CA PHE A 69 -1.03 5.98 -0.95
C PHE A 69 -0.64 6.63 0.38
N GLY A 70 -1.48 6.47 1.40
CA GLY A 70 -1.25 6.93 2.77
C GLY A 70 -0.94 5.78 3.72
N GLU A 71 -0.52 6.13 4.93
CA GLU A 71 -0.25 5.17 6.00
C GLU A 71 -1.54 4.89 6.78
N CYS A 72 -1.84 3.62 7.02
CA CYS A 72 -2.77 3.22 8.08
C CYS A 72 -2.01 3.21 9.40
N LEU A 73 -2.40 4.09 10.34
CA LEU A 73 -1.75 4.12 11.64
C LEU A 73 -1.99 2.82 12.42
N PRO A 74 -0.96 2.27 13.09
CA PRO A 74 -1.12 1.10 13.94
C PRO A 74 -2.01 1.45 15.12
N ARG A 75 -3.06 0.64 15.35
CA ARG A 75 -3.97 0.75 16.49
C ARG A 75 -4.17 -0.61 17.11
N GLU A 76 -4.22 -0.66 18.43
CA GLU A 76 -4.56 -1.88 19.16
C GLU A 76 -5.97 -2.38 18.81
N SER A 77 -6.91 -1.47 18.55
CA SER A 77 -8.26 -1.80 18.09
C SER A 77 -8.28 -2.46 16.71
N ASN A 78 -7.20 -2.32 15.92
CA ASN A 78 -7.05 -2.97 14.63
C ASN A 78 -6.25 -4.27 14.80
N TYR A 79 -6.94 -5.41 14.86
CA TYR A 79 -6.35 -6.73 15.06
C TYR A 79 -7.03 -7.80 14.21
N MET A 80 -6.41 -8.98 14.15
CA MET A 80 -7.05 -10.18 13.61
C MET A 80 -6.96 -11.29 14.65
N ASP A 81 -7.95 -12.16 14.65
CA ASP A 81 -7.94 -13.41 15.40
C ASP A 81 -8.45 -14.56 14.54
N LEU A 82 -8.52 -15.76 15.13
CA LEU A 82 -9.08 -16.94 14.49
C LEU A 82 -10.51 -17.14 14.99
N ASP A 83 -11.42 -17.42 14.06
CA ASP A 83 -12.80 -17.76 14.38
C ASP A 83 -12.85 -19.10 15.15
N PRO A 84 -13.44 -19.16 16.35
CA PRO A 84 -13.49 -20.38 17.15
C PRO A 84 -14.49 -21.42 16.61
N GLU A 85 -15.42 -21.02 15.74
CA GLU A 85 -16.52 -21.87 15.25
C GLU A 85 -16.45 -22.12 13.74
N VAL A 86 -15.85 -21.19 12.99
CA VAL A 86 -15.79 -21.26 11.53
C VAL A 86 -14.41 -21.72 11.07
N VAL A 87 -14.40 -22.81 10.30
CA VAL A 87 -13.21 -23.30 9.60
C VAL A 87 -13.39 -23.17 8.09
N ASP A 88 -12.27 -23.03 7.39
CA ASP A 88 -12.25 -23.07 5.94
C ASP A 88 -12.47 -24.50 5.41
N LYS A 89 -12.44 -24.65 4.07
CA LYS A 89 -12.66 -25.95 3.41
C LYS A 89 -11.59 -27.01 3.72
N TRP A 90 -10.49 -26.64 4.38
CA TRP A 90 -9.41 -27.53 4.80
C TRP A 90 -9.41 -27.78 6.32
N GLY A 91 -10.39 -27.25 7.05
CA GLY A 91 -10.51 -27.40 8.50
C GLY A 91 -9.61 -26.45 9.30
N ILE A 92 -9.07 -25.40 8.67
CA ILE A 92 -8.26 -24.38 9.35
C ILE A 92 -9.20 -23.27 9.84
N PRO A 93 -9.13 -22.83 11.12
CA PRO A 93 -9.89 -21.69 11.61
C PRO A 93 -9.76 -20.46 10.72
N VAL A 94 -10.88 -19.85 10.33
CA VAL A 94 -10.88 -18.68 9.45
C VAL A 94 -10.39 -17.45 10.19
N ALA A 95 -9.60 -16.61 9.53
CA ALA A 95 -9.21 -15.31 10.03
C ALA A 95 -10.41 -14.36 10.14
N ARG A 96 -10.62 -13.75 11.31
CA ARG A 96 -11.53 -12.61 11.49
C ARG A 96 -10.73 -11.34 11.63
N PHE A 97 -11.19 -10.29 10.97
CA PHE A 97 -10.53 -8.99 10.98
C PHE A 97 -11.39 -7.98 11.74
N HIS A 98 -10.80 -7.35 12.72
CA HIS A 98 -11.34 -6.22 13.45
C HIS A 98 -10.52 -5.01 13.02
N CYS A 99 -10.94 -4.32 11.97
CA CYS A 99 -10.14 -3.24 11.39
C CYS A 99 -11.05 -2.15 10.81
N GLU A 100 -10.76 -0.91 11.16
CA GLU A 100 -11.44 0.25 10.63
C GLU A 100 -10.46 1.39 10.33
N TRP A 101 -10.86 2.25 9.38
CA TRP A 101 -10.21 3.54 9.20
C TRP A 101 -10.59 4.48 10.33
N SER A 102 -9.63 5.29 10.79
CA SER A 102 -9.94 6.44 11.63
C SER A 102 -10.13 7.71 10.83
N ASP A 103 -10.46 8.76 11.55
CA ASP A 103 -10.49 10.13 11.05
C ASP A 103 -9.14 10.58 10.47
N ASN A 104 -8.01 10.08 10.99
CA ASN A 104 -6.68 10.41 10.45
C ASN A 104 -6.55 9.97 8.99
N GLU A 105 -6.85 8.70 8.71
CA GLU A 105 -6.74 8.13 7.37
C GLU A 105 -7.78 8.77 6.43
N ARG A 106 -9.00 9.00 6.91
CA ARG A 106 -10.05 9.67 6.12
C ARG A 106 -9.66 11.10 5.74
N ARG A 107 -9.05 11.86 6.65
CA ARG A 107 -8.57 13.23 6.37
C ARG A 107 -7.43 13.23 5.37
N ALA A 108 -6.44 12.34 5.55
CA ALA A 108 -5.36 12.17 4.59
C ALA A 108 -5.89 11.76 3.21
N LEU A 109 -6.91 10.90 3.14
CA LEU A 109 -7.56 10.46 1.90
C LEU A 109 -8.18 11.62 1.12
N GLN A 110 -8.88 12.53 1.80
CA GLN A 110 -9.44 13.72 1.16
C GLN A 110 -8.34 14.66 0.66
N GLU A 111 -7.32 14.91 1.48
CA GLU A 111 -6.20 15.78 1.12
C GLU A 111 -5.42 15.23 -0.08
N MET A 112 -5.21 13.91 -0.15
CA MET A 112 -4.60 13.25 -1.30
C MET A 112 -5.31 13.58 -2.62
N SER A 113 -6.64 13.65 -2.62
CA SER A 113 -7.41 13.96 -3.83
C SER A 113 -7.23 15.43 -4.25
N VAL A 114 -7.30 16.35 -3.29
CA VAL A 114 -7.12 17.79 -3.51
C VAL A 114 -5.73 18.09 -4.05
N GLN A 115 -4.69 17.56 -3.42
CA GLN A 115 -3.30 17.81 -3.78
C GLN A 115 -2.95 17.21 -5.15
N ALA A 116 -3.48 16.02 -5.48
CA ALA A 116 -3.32 15.45 -6.81
C ALA A 116 -3.91 16.38 -7.89
N ALA A 117 -5.13 16.91 -7.66
CA ALA A 117 -5.77 17.83 -8.59
C ALA A 117 -4.97 19.12 -8.78
N GLN A 118 -4.47 19.72 -7.69
CA GLN A 118 -3.64 20.93 -7.73
C GLN A 118 -2.32 20.69 -8.48
N MET A 119 -1.66 19.55 -8.25
CA MET A 119 -0.45 19.18 -8.98
C MET A 119 -0.70 19.01 -10.48
N LEU A 120 -1.81 18.35 -10.85
CA LEU A 120 -2.20 18.17 -12.25
C LEU A 120 -2.52 19.50 -12.93
N GLU A 121 -3.24 20.39 -12.26
CA GLU A 121 -3.54 21.73 -12.75
C GLU A 121 -2.26 22.54 -12.98
N ALA A 122 -1.33 22.50 -12.02
CA ALA A 122 -0.06 23.22 -12.10
C ALA A 122 0.82 22.79 -13.30
N VAL A 123 0.73 21.53 -13.73
CA VAL A 123 1.43 21.03 -14.93
C VAL A 123 0.64 21.21 -16.23
N GLY A 124 -0.52 21.88 -16.17
CA GLY A 124 -1.35 22.21 -17.32
C GLY A 124 -2.26 21.08 -17.80
N ALA A 125 -2.55 20.09 -16.94
CA ALA A 125 -3.57 19.08 -17.24
C ALA A 125 -4.95 19.74 -17.37
N ARG A 126 -5.83 19.10 -18.13
CA ARG A 126 -7.21 19.53 -18.38
C ARG A 126 -8.13 18.35 -18.07
N ASP A 127 -9.42 18.63 -17.90
CA ASP A 127 -10.44 17.62 -17.62
C ASP A 127 -10.11 16.80 -16.35
N ILE A 128 -9.60 17.49 -15.31
CA ILE A 128 -9.17 16.88 -14.06
C ILE A 128 -10.41 16.40 -13.29
N ALA A 129 -10.45 15.10 -13.02
CA ALA A 129 -11.50 14.46 -12.23
C ALA A 129 -10.90 13.97 -10.90
N PRO A 130 -10.93 14.77 -9.82
CA PRO A 130 -10.56 14.30 -8.49
C PRO A 130 -11.52 13.19 -8.05
N PHE A 131 -10.99 12.19 -7.35
CA PHE A 131 -11.78 11.08 -6.81
C PHE A 131 -11.28 10.71 -5.42
N VAL A 132 -12.17 10.07 -4.66
CA VAL A 132 -11.86 9.48 -3.36
C VAL A 132 -12.53 8.11 -3.31
N GLU A 133 -11.77 7.10 -2.90
CA GLU A 133 -12.26 5.75 -2.68
C GLU A 133 -12.15 5.41 -1.18
N ASP A 134 -13.24 5.59 -0.42
CA ASP A 134 -13.33 5.17 1.00
C ASP A 134 -13.69 3.67 1.09
N ASN A 135 -12.86 2.86 0.45
CA ASN A 135 -12.98 1.42 0.42
C ASN A 135 -12.69 0.81 1.80
N PRO A 136 -13.35 -0.29 2.20
CA PRO A 136 -13.00 -0.95 3.45
C PRO A 136 -11.53 -1.44 3.45
N PRO A 137 -10.89 -1.54 4.64
CA PRO A 137 -9.52 -2.04 4.75
C PRO A 137 -9.32 -3.39 4.05
N GLY A 138 -8.14 -3.58 3.43
CA GLY A 138 -7.71 -4.84 2.79
C GLY A 138 -7.69 -4.82 1.26
N LEU A 139 -8.35 -3.86 0.59
CA LEU A 139 -8.37 -3.84 -0.88
C LEU A 139 -7.04 -3.43 -1.54
N THR A 140 -6.09 -2.92 -0.76
CA THR A 140 -4.72 -2.61 -1.23
C THR A 140 -3.80 -3.84 -1.23
N ILE A 141 -4.18 -4.95 -0.59
CA ILE A 141 -3.38 -6.19 -0.51
C ILE A 141 -1.97 -5.93 0.07
N HIS A 142 -1.92 -5.11 1.11
CA HIS A 142 -0.71 -4.69 1.82
C HIS A 142 -0.90 -4.85 3.35
N GLU A 143 -1.46 -5.98 3.78
CA GLU A 143 -1.69 -6.29 5.19
C GLU A 143 -0.37 -6.41 5.94
N MET A 144 -0.28 -5.73 7.09
CA MET A 144 0.97 -5.56 7.82
C MET A 144 0.75 -5.52 9.34
N GLY A 145 1.76 -5.94 10.09
CA GLY A 145 1.84 -5.73 11.55
C GLY A 145 1.12 -6.76 12.43
N THR A 146 0.63 -7.84 11.85
CA THR A 146 -0.03 -8.94 12.59
C THR A 146 0.91 -9.73 13.51
N ALA A 147 2.24 -9.65 13.29
CA ALA A 147 3.27 -10.20 14.17
C ALA A 147 4.45 -9.22 14.25
N ARG A 148 4.16 -7.99 14.68
CA ARG A 148 5.11 -6.87 14.61
C ARG A 148 6.43 -7.15 15.32
N MET A 149 7.52 -6.62 14.75
CA MET A 149 8.79 -6.47 15.44
C MET A 149 8.69 -5.44 16.57
N GLY A 150 9.58 -5.55 17.55
CA GLY A 150 9.73 -4.54 18.60
C GLY A 150 11.04 -4.68 19.37
N ARG A 151 11.17 -3.88 20.42
CA ARG A 151 12.33 -3.85 21.31
C ARG A 151 12.07 -4.57 22.64
N ASP A 152 10.84 -5.03 22.86
CA ASP A 152 10.36 -5.57 24.11
C ASP A 152 9.37 -6.70 23.81
N ALA A 153 9.58 -7.86 24.45
CA ALA A 153 8.75 -9.06 24.28
C ALA A 153 7.31 -8.85 24.77
N ASP A 154 7.10 -7.95 25.74
CA ASP A 154 5.76 -7.67 26.26
C ASP A 154 4.88 -6.88 25.26
N THR A 155 5.50 -6.28 24.24
CA THR A 155 4.82 -5.41 23.28
C THR A 155 5.04 -5.79 21.82
N SER A 156 5.69 -6.92 21.54
CA SER A 156 5.96 -7.37 20.18
C SER A 156 6.10 -8.89 20.08
N VAL A 157 5.83 -9.44 18.90
CA VAL A 157 5.96 -10.88 18.65
C VAL A 157 7.40 -11.24 18.26
N LEU A 158 8.05 -10.34 17.53
CA LEU A 158 9.39 -10.53 17.00
C LEU A 158 10.36 -9.49 17.58
N ASN A 159 11.62 -9.86 17.74
CA ASN A 159 12.68 -8.92 18.06
C ASN A 159 13.15 -8.15 16.80
N GLY A 160 14.18 -7.32 16.94
CA GLY A 160 14.74 -6.51 15.85
C GLY A 160 15.35 -7.29 14.67
N TRP A 161 15.48 -8.62 14.78
CA TRP A 161 16.03 -9.52 13.77
C TRP A 161 14.99 -10.42 13.11
N ASN A 162 13.70 -10.11 13.25
CA ASN A 162 12.59 -10.94 12.76
C ASN A 162 12.47 -12.31 13.45
N GLN A 163 13.14 -12.50 14.59
CA GLN A 163 13.13 -13.72 15.40
C GLN A 163 12.03 -13.63 16.46
N ALA A 164 11.26 -14.70 16.66
CA ALA A 164 10.25 -14.74 17.72
C ALA A 164 10.92 -14.72 19.11
N TRP A 165 10.33 -13.97 20.05
CA TRP A 165 10.84 -13.91 21.43
C TRP A 165 10.74 -15.26 22.14
N ASP A 166 9.63 -15.98 21.93
CA ASP A 166 9.34 -17.23 22.66
C ASP A 166 10.00 -18.47 22.05
N VAL A 167 10.41 -18.40 20.78
CA VAL A 167 10.93 -19.54 20.02
C VAL A 167 12.19 -19.13 19.26
N PRO A 168 13.39 -19.40 19.81
CA PRO A 168 14.65 -18.88 19.25
C PRO A 168 14.92 -19.27 17.79
N ASN A 169 14.43 -20.42 17.33
CA ASN A 169 14.64 -20.90 15.96
C ASN A 169 13.48 -20.56 15.00
N LEU A 170 12.55 -19.69 15.39
CA LEU A 170 11.43 -19.24 14.55
C LEU A 170 11.66 -17.80 14.08
N PHE A 171 11.56 -17.60 12.77
CA PHE A 171 11.72 -16.29 12.12
C PHE A 171 10.52 -16.00 11.20
N MET A 172 10.10 -14.73 11.13
CA MET A 172 8.99 -14.29 10.27
C MET A 172 9.33 -12.97 9.58
N THR A 173 9.27 -12.95 8.25
CA THR A 173 9.90 -11.89 7.44
C THR A 173 9.00 -11.27 6.36
N ASP A 174 7.70 -11.56 6.40
CA ASP A 174 6.69 -10.98 5.51
C ASP A 174 6.09 -9.67 6.08
N GLY A 175 4.94 -9.23 5.56
CA GLY A 175 4.26 -8.02 6.04
C GLY A 175 3.91 -8.04 7.53
N ALA A 176 3.75 -9.22 8.14
CA ALA A 176 3.38 -9.33 9.55
C ALA A 176 4.41 -8.67 10.48
N CYS A 177 5.69 -8.66 10.10
CA CYS A 177 6.77 -8.14 10.94
C CYS A 177 6.82 -6.59 11.02
N MET A 178 6.09 -5.89 10.16
CA MET A 178 6.14 -4.43 10.06
C MET A 178 5.46 -3.75 11.25
N THR A 179 6.04 -2.66 11.76
CA THR A 179 5.42 -1.85 12.83
C THR A 179 4.59 -0.67 12.33
N SER A 180 4.77 -0.31 11.05
CA SER A 180 4.08 0.76 10.34
C SER A 180 4.01 0.39 8.86
N SER A 181 2.96 0.84 8.19
CA SER A 181 2.70 0.53 6.78
C SER A 181 3.44 1.45 5.80
N ALA A 182 3.96 2.60 6.26
CA ALA A 182 4.53 3.65 5.42
C ALA A 182 3.59 4.06 4.26
N ASN A 183 4.13 4.54 3.12
CA ASN A 183 3.34 4.97 1.96
C ASN A 183 3.89 4.45 0.61
N GLN A 184 4.75 3.44 0.68
CA GLN A 184 5.35 2.76 -0.46
C GLN A 184 4.82 1.33 -0.57
N ASN A 185 4.95 0.71 -1.74
CA ASN A 185 4.79 -0.74 -1.84
C ASN A 185 5.86 -1.43 -0.99
N PRO A 186 5.49 -2.35 -0.10
CA PRO A 186 6.37 -2.77 0.97
C PRO A 186 7.28 -3.96 0.59
N SER A 187 7.03 -4.64 -0.53
CA SER A 187 7.69 -5.92 -0.86
C SER A 187 9.22 -5.85 -0.89
N ILE A 188 9.80 -4.75 -1.38
CA ILE A 188 11.26 -4.59 -1.40
C ILE A 188 11.84 -4.48 0.03
N THR A 189 11.09 -3.88 0.96
CA THR A 189 11.43 -3.83 2.37
C THR A 189 11.37 -5.23 2.98
N TYR A 190 10.36 -6.04 2.65
CA TYR A 190 10.28 -7.44 3.12
C TYR A 190 11.48 -8.26 2.66
N MET A 191 11.92 -8.08 1.41
CA MET A 191 13.11 -8.75 0.89
C MET A 191 14.38 -8.34 1.67
N ALA A 192 14.54 -7.05 1.97
CA ALA A 192 15.67 -6.56 2.76
C ALA A 192 15.66 -7.12 4.19
N LEU A 193 14.49 -7.15 4.84
CA LEU A 193 14.32 -7.73 6.18
C LEU A 193 14.59 -9.24 6.18
N THR A 194 14.11 -9.95 5.16
CA THR A 194 14.37 -11.39 4.97
C THR A 194 15.86 -11.67 4.83
N ALA A 195 16.57 -10.91 4.00
CA ALA A 195 18.02 -11.10 3.82
C ALA A 195 18.78 -10.89 5.14
N ARG A 196 18.41 -9.86 5.91
CA ARG A 196 18.99 -9.58 7.23
C ARG A 196 18.71 -10.70 8.24
N ALA A 197 17.46 -11.18 8.30
CA ALA A 197 17.06 -12.24 9.22
C ALA A 197 17.75 -13.56 8.91
N ALA A 198 17.85 -13.92 7.62
CA ALA A 198 18.57 -15.12 7.18
C ALA A 198 20.05 -15.08 7.55
N ASN A 199 20.73 -13.93 7.34
CA ASN A 199 22.12 -13.77 7.77
C ASN A 199 22.26 -13.95 9.28
N HIS A 200 21.39 -13.34 10.07
CA HIS A 200 21.41 -13.48 11.52
C HIS A 200 21.18 -14.93 11.98
N ALA A 201 20.24 -15.64 11.37
CA ALA A 201 19.99 -17.05 11.67
C ALA A 201 21.21 -17.92 11.39
N VAL A 202 21.92 -17.71 10.26
CA VAL A 202 23.16 -18.43 9.95
C VAL A 202 24.26 -18.10 10.97
N ASP A 203 24.44 -16.82 11.33
CA ASP A 203 25.43 -16.42 12.34
C ASP A 203 25.16 -17.06 13.71
N LEU A 204 23.89 -17.28 14.08
CA LEU A 204 23.53 -18.00 15.29
C LEU A 204 23.82 -19.51 15.18
N MET A 205 23.51 -20.13 14.03
CA MET A 205 23.80 -21.54 13.78
C MET A 205 25.31 -21.83 13.83
N ASP A 206 26.12 -20.99 13.21
CA ASP A 206 27.59 -21.13 13.22
C ASP A 206 28.18 -21.02 14.62
N ARG A 207 27.50 -20.31 15.53
CA ARG A 207 27.86 -20.20 16.95
C ARG A 207 27.26 -21.29 17.85
N GLY A 208 26.40 -22.17 17.31
CA GLY A 208 25.67 -23.18 18.07
C GLY A 208 24.62 -22.59 19.02
N GLU A 209 24.10 -21.40 18.68
CA GLU A 209 23.03 -20.70 19.42
C GLU A 209 21.62 -21.06 18.91
N LEU A 210 21.52 -21.88 17.84
CA LEU A 210 20.30 -22.47 17.27
C LEU A 210 20.43 -23.98 17.10
#